data_AF-A0A7V0NHA2-F1
#
_entry.id   AF-A0A7V0NHA2-F1
#
_cell.length_a   1.000
_cell.length_b   1.000
_cell.length_c   1.000
_cell.angle_alpha   90.00
_cell.angle_beta   90.00
_cell.angle_gamma   90.00
#
_symmetry.space_group_name_H-M   'P 1'
#
loop_
_entity.id
_entity.type
_entity.pdbx_description
1 polymer ?
#
loop_
_entity_poly.entity_id
_entity_poly.type
_entity_poly.pdbx_seq_one_letter_code
_entity_poly.pdbx_strand_id
1 'polypeptide(L)'
;LLSLAVETAKGKIPVIMGTGASSTAVAVDRTKRAKKIGADYALVITPFANKPSQTALEKYFFEVAEVGLPIILYNVPSRTGTNLAPETVCRLAEHPNIVAIKEASGSLDAISAIISCAPKDFVVLSGDDSLTLPMLALGARGVVSTVANIAPKEFAQMVRAFEEGDLETARQIHFKLFPVIKALFVEGNPVPLKAAMAMMGLCEERLRPPLTPASESTKKLLEKVLKEAGLIKQKS
;
A
#
# COMPACT_ATOMS: atom_id res chain seq x y z
N LEU A 1 -16.50 -10.13 -0.90
CA LEU A 1 -15.55 -9.00 -0.85
C LEU A 1 -14.76 -8.88 -2.14
N LEU A 2 -13.93 -9.87 -2.50
CA LEU A 2 -13.10 -9.79 -3.71
C LEU A 2 -13.90 -9.72 -5.01
N SER A 3 -14.91 -10.59 -5.20
CA SER A 3 -15.80 -10.51 -6.38
C SER A 3 -16.57 -9.20 -6.43
N LEU A 4 -17.15 -8.78 -5.30
CA LEU A 4 -17.86 -7.51 -5.16
C LEU A 4 -17.00 -6.31 -5.59
N ALA A 5 -15.69 -6.31 -5.31
CA ALA A 5 -14.80 -5.24 -5.73
C ALA A 5 -14.69 -5.16 -7.27
N VAL A 6 -14.51 -6.30 -7.94
CA VAL A 6 -14.47 -6.40 -9.41
C VAL A 6 -15.80 -5.99 -10.03
N GLU A 7 -16.90 -6.51 -9.49
CA GLU A 7 -18.28 -6.20 -9.92
C GLU A 7 -18.62 -4.72 -9.75
N THR A 8 -18.10 -4.07 -8.69
CA THR A 8 -18.30 -2.64 -8.43
C THR A 8 -17.43 -1.77 -9.34
N ALA A 9 -16.17 -2.18 -9.58
CA ALA A 9 -15.23 -1.46 -10.43
C ALA A 9 -15.69 -1.43 -11.90
N LYS A 10 -16.33 -2.51 -12.38
CA LYS A 10 -16.86 -2.62 -13.76
C LYS A 10 -15.82 -2.27 -14.84
N GLY A 11 -14.55 -2.61 -14.61
CA GLY A 11 -13.44 -2.31 -15.51
C GLY A 11 -13.06 -0.83 -15.62
N LYS A 12 -13.64 0.07 -14.80
CA LYS A 12 -13.31 1.51 -14.83
C LYS A 12 -11.97 1.84 -14.21
N ILE A 13 -11.55 1.03 -13.25
CA ILE A 13 -10.27 1.13 -12.55
C ILE A 13 -9.72 -0.27 -12.32
N PRO A 14 -8.38 -0.45 -12.30
CA PRO A 14 -7.77 -1.74 -11.98
C PRO A 14 -8.09 -2.19 -10.55
N VAL A 15 -8.26 -3.49 -10.37
CA VAL A 15 -8.47 -4.15 -9.09
C VAL A 15 -7.26 -5.00 -8.74
N ILE A 16 -6.55 -4.58 -7.70
CA ILE A 16 -5.41 -5.30 -7.12
C ILE A 16 -5.91 -6.13 -5.94
N MET A 17 -5.63 -7.44 -5.92
CA MET A 17 -6.03 -8.32 -4.82
C MET A 17 -4.84 -8.77 -3.97
N GLY A 18 -4.95 -8.66 -2.65
CA GLY A 18 -3.95 -9.20 -1.73
C GLY A 18 -4.01 -10.73 -1.67
N THR A 19 -2.99 -11.40 -2.17
CA THR A 19 -2.95 -12.88 -2.25
C THR A 19 -1.80 -13.51 -1.48
N GLY A 20 -0.84 -12.69 -1.01
CA GLY A 20 0.31 -13.18 -0.26
C GLY A 20 -0.04 -13.95 1.01
N ALA A 21 0.90 -14.80 1.42
CA ALA A 21 0.82 -15.65 2.60
C ALA A 21 2.24 -16.09 3.01
N SER A 22 2.40 -16.52 4.26
CA SER A 22 3.67 -17.09 4.75
C SER A 22 4.01 -18.47 4.15
N SER A 23 3.03 -19.14 3.54
CA SER A 23 3.19 -20.40 2.82
C SER A 23 3.06 -20.19 1.31
N THR A 24 4.03 -20.73 0.54
CA THR A 24 4.05 -20.65 -0.93
C THR A 24 2.80 -21.28 -1.54
N ALA A 25 2.44 -22.50 -1.14
CA ALA A 25 1.27 -23.20 -1.66
C ALA A 25 -0.04 -22.41 -1.45
N VAL A 26 -0.16 -21.76 -0.28
CA VAL A 26 -1.33 -20.91 0.02
C VAL A 26 -1.33 -19.64 -0.83
N ALA A 27 -0.18 -19.01 -1.04
CA ALA A 27 -0.07 -17.82 -1.90
C ALA A 27 -0.39 -18.14 -3.37
N VAL A 28 0.08 -19.28 -3.88
CA VAL A 28 -0.23 -19.79 -5.22
C VAL A 28 -1.74 -20.05 -5.37
N ASP A 29 -2.36 -20.75 -4.42
CA ASP A 29 -3.81 -21.02 -4.44
C ASP A 29 -4.64 -19.73 -4.40
N ARG A 30 -4.29 -18.79 -3.52
CA ARG A 30 -4.96 -17.47 -3.44
C ARG A 30 -4.82 -16.68 -4.73
N THR A 31 -3.64 -16.71 -5.37
CA THR A 31 -3.37 -16.02 -6.63
C THR A 31 -4.16 -16.65 -7.79
N LYS A 32 -4.26 -17.99 -7.85
CA LYS A 32 -5.13 -18.69 -8.80
C LYS A 32 -6.60 -18.28 -8.63
N ARG A 33 -7.07 -18.19 -7.39
CA ARG A 33 -8.44 -17.73 -7.08
C ARG A 33 -8.66 -16.27 -7.48
N ALA A 34 -7.73 -15.38 -7.18
CA ALA A 34 -7.81 -13.97 -7.60
C ALA A 34 -7.88 -13.82 -9.13
N LYS A 35 -7.03 -14.56 -9.86
CA LYS A 35 -7.07 -14.64 -11.33
C LYS A 35 -8.44 -15.08 -11.85
N LYS A 36 -9.02 -16.14 -11.26
CA LYS A 36 -10.36 -16.63 -11.63
C LYS A 36 -11.47 -15.62 -11.36
N ILE A 37 -11.33 -14.79 -10.31
CA ILE A 37 -12.32 -13.75 -9.98
C ILE A 37 -12.22 -12.56 -10.96
N GLY A 38 -11.10 -12.40 -11.67
CA GLY A 38 -10.87 -11.28 -12.59
C GLY A 38 -10.11 -10.12 -11.95
N ALA A 39 -9.19 -10.40 -11.02
CA ALA A 39 -8.22 -9.40 -10.58
C ALA A 39 -7.29 -9.01 -11.75
N ASP A 40 -6.91 -7.74 -11.82
CA ASP A 40 -5.90 -7.27 -12.78
C ASP A 40 -4.48 -7.55 -12.30
N TYR A 41 -4.27 -7.46 -10.97
CA TYR A 41 -2.98 -7.71 -10.32
C TYR A 41 -3.14 -8.45 -8.98
N ALA A 42 -2.09 -9.16 -8.58
CA ALA A 42 -1.96 -9.71 -7.24
C ALA A 42 -0.89 -8.98 -6.43
N LEU A 43 -1.26 -8.46 -5.25
CA LEU A 43 -0.34 -7.91 -4.27
C LEU A 43 0.15 -9.03 -3.34
N VAL A 44 1.43 -9.37 -3.44
CA VAL A 44 2.03 -10.52 -2.77
C VAL A 44 3.02 -10.03 -1.71
N ILE A 45 2.62 -10.11 -0.45
CA ILE A 45 3.47 -9.74 0.70
C ILE A 45 4.61 -10.75 0.89
N THR A 46 5.78 -10.25 1.27
CA THR A 46 6.87 -11.08 1.80
C THR A 46 6.36 -12.00 2.92
N PRO A 47 6.71 -13.30 2.92
CA PRO A 47 6.37 -14.22 4.01
C PRO A 47 6.74 -13.66 5.39
N PHE A 48 5.82 -13.81 6.34
CA PHE A 48 5.94 -13.33 7.70
C PHE A 48 6.03 -14.49 8.69
N ALA A 49 6.59 -14.21 9.87
CA ALA A 49 6.89 -15.14 10.97
C ALA A 49 8.08 -16.10 10.73
N ASN A 50 8.13 -16.80 9.60
CA ASN A 50 9.16 -17.81 9.30
C ASN A 50 10.52 -17.25 8.87
N LYS A 51 10.59 -15.96 8.52
CA LYS A 51 11.82 -15.23 8.17
C LYS A 51 12.73 -15.96 7.16
N PRO A 52 12.24 -16.26 5.95
CA PRO A 52 13.00 -16.98 4.94
C PRO A 52 14.25 -16.22 4.49
N SER A 53 15.25 -16.95 4.00
CA SER A 53 16.42 -16.36 3.34
C SER A 53 16.04 -15.67 2.02
N GLN A 54 16.92 -14.80 1.49
CA GLN A 54 16.68 -14.13 0.20
C GLN A 54 16.46 -15.14 -0.95
N THR A 55 17.23 -16.23 -0.99
CA THR A 55 17.04 -17.31 -1.98
C THR A 55 15.68 -17.98 -1.86
N ALA A 56 15.16 -18.15 -0.64
CA ALA A 56 13.84 -18.72 -0.43
C ALA A 56 12.72 -17.73 -0.79
N LEU A 57 12.91 -16.42 -0.54
CA LEU A 57 12.02 -15.37 -1.03
C LEU A 57 11.93 -15.35 -2.55
N GLU A 58 13.08 -15.45 -3.21
CA GLU A 58 13.16 -15.47 -4.67
C GLU A 58 12.36 -16.64 -5.25
N LYS A 59 12.57 -17.87 -4.73
CA LYS A 59 11.77 -19.05 -5.10
C LYS A 59 10.28 -18.87 -4.84
N TYR A 60 9.92 -18.32 -3.68
CA TYR A 60 8.53 -18.05 -3.32
C TYR A 60 7.83 -17.15 -4.35
N PHE A 61 8.46 -16.04 -4.75
CA PHE A 61 7.86 -15.11 -5.70
C PHE A 61 7.81 -15.68 -7.11
N PHE A 62 8.83 -16.41 -7.56
CA PHE A 62 8.79 -17.11 -8.85
C PHE A 62 7.66 -18.14 -8.91
N GLU A 63 7.50 -19.00 -7.89
CA GLU A 63 6.40 -19.97 -7.85
C GLU A 63 5.01 -19.31 -7.89
N VAL A 64 4.84 -18.14 -7.28
CA VAL A 64 3.59 -17.38 -7.35
C VAL A 64 3.40 -16.75 -8.74
N ALA A 65 4.47 -16.26 -9.35
CA ALA A 65 4.45 -15.62 -10.67
C ALA A 65 4.11 -16.61 -11.81
N GLU A 66 4.37 -17.91 -11.64
CA GLU A 66 3.94 -18.98 -12.56
C GLU A 66 2.42 -19.10 -12.72
N VAL A 67 1.62 -18.50 -11.81
CA VAL A 67 0.17 -18.43 -11.97
C VAL A 67 -0.22 -17.57 -13.19
N GLY A 68 0.67 -16.69 -13.65
CA GLY A 68 0.44 -15.85 -14.83
C GLY A 68 -0.62 -14.76 -14.61
N LEU A 69 -0.76 -14.28 -13.38
CA LEU A 69 -1.42 -13.01 -13.06
C LEU A 69 -0.31 -12.01 -12.69
N PRO A 70 -0.31 -10.78 -13.22
CA PRO A 70 0.73 -9.80 -12.88
C PRO A 70 0.85 -9.58 -11.36
N ILE A 71 2.08 -9.68 -10.87
CA ILE A 71 2.44 -9.65 -9.45
C ILE A 71 3.04 -8.29 -9.10
N ILE A 72 2.53 -7.73 -8.01
CA ILE A 72 3.10 -6.61 -7.28
C ILE A 72 3.73 -7.18 -6.01
N LEU A 73 5.05 -7.14 -5.91
CA LEU A 73 5.79 -7.49 -4.69
C LEU A 73 5.36 -6.54 -3.57
N TYR A 74 5.30 -6.99 -2.33
CA TYR A 74 5.03 -6.12 -1.19
C TYR A 74 6.04 -6.35 -0.05
N ASN A 75 6.97 -5.40 0.07
CA ASN A 75 7.97 -5.36 1.11
C ASN A 75 7.52 -4.44 2.25
N VAL A 76 7.44 -4.98 3.47
CA VAL A 76 7.04 -4.23 4.69
C VAL A 76 7.69 -4.85 5.94
N PRO A 77 9.01 -4.70 6.10
CA PRO A 77 9.79 -5.38 7.15
C PRO A 77 9.27 -5.11 8.56
N SER A 78 8.70 -3.92 8.81
CA SER A 78 8.07 -3.56 10.10
C SER A 78 6.91 -4.47 10.51
N ARG A 79 6.30 -5.19 9.56
CA ARG A 79 5.20 -6.13 9.80
C ARG A 79 5.60 -7.58 9.61
N THR A 80 6.48 -7.86 8.66
CA THR A 80 6.86 -9.24 8.31
C THR A 80 8.03 -9.75 9.16
N GLY A 81 8.85 -8.84 9.69
CA GLY A 81 10.14 -9.17 10.28
C GLY A 81 11.16 -9.68 9.26
N THR A 82 10.94 -9.43 7.96
CA THR A 82 11.79 -9.86 6.84
C THR A 82 11.82 -8.76 5.79
N ASN A 83 13.01 -8.29 5.48
CA ASN A 83 13.23 -7.32 4.41
C ASN A 83 13.56 -8.05 3.10
N LEU A 84 12.92 -7.64 2.00
CA LEU A 84 13.30 -8.06 0.66
C LEU A 84 14.40 -7.12 0.18
N ALA A 85 15.62 -7.65 0.01
CA ALA A 85 16.78 -6.83 -0.33
C ALA A 85 16.64 -6.25 -1.75
N PRO A 86 17.11 -5.01 -2.01
CA PRO A 86 17.05 -4.39 -3.35
C PRO A 86 17.57 -5.31 -4.45
N GLU A 87 18.70 -5.99 -4.24
CA GLU A 87 19.31 -6.88 -5.23
C GLU A 87 18.38 -8.07 -5.57
N THR A 88 17.65 -8.58 -4.58
CA THR A 88 16.64 -9.62 -4.80
C THR A 88 15.44 -9.06 -5.57
N VAL A 89 15.02 -7.83 -5.29
CA VAL A 89 13.97 -7.16 -6.08
C VAL A 89 14.40 -7.00 -7.54
N CYS A 90 15.65 -6.58 -7.81
CA CYS A 90 16.16 -6.45 -9.17
C CYS A 90 16.07 -7.78 -9.93
N ARG A 91 16.52 -8.89 -9.33
CA ARG A 91 16.43 -10.22 -9.96
C ARG A 91 14.99 -10.68 -10.19
N LEU A 92 14.10 -10.40 -9.25
CA LEU A 92 12.68 -10.71 -9.39
C LEU A 92 12.03 -9.88 -10.50
N ALA A 93 12.44 -8.63 -10.68
CA ALA A 93 11.88 -7.71 -11.67
C ALA A 93 12.17 -8.12 -13.13
N GLU A 94 13.14 -9.01 -13.36
CA GLU A 94 13.41 -9.61 -14.68
C GLU A 94 12.31 -10.60 -15.12
N HIS A 95 11.49 -11.07 -14.19
CA HIS A 95 10.42 -12.02 -14.51
C HIS A 95 9.21 -11.29 -15.14
N PRO A 96 8.68 -11.73 -16.29
CA PRO A 96 7.66 -10.97 -17.05
C PRO A 96 6.34 -10.76 -16.30
N ASN A 97 6.00 -11.67 -15.37
CA ASN A 97 4.82 -11.51 -14.53
C ASN A 97 5.06 -10.73 -13.22
N ILE A 98 6.28 -10.29 -12.91
CA ILE A 98 6.58 -9.50 -11.71
C ILE A 98 6.79 -8.05 -12.15
N VAL A 99 5.72 -7.25 -12.06
CA VAL A 99 5.63 -5.96 -12.76
C VAL A 99 5.87 -4.76 -11.86
N ALA A 100 5.78 -4.94 -10.54
CA ALA A 100 5.90 -3.84 -9.60
C ALA A 100 6.34 -4.29 -8.21
N ILE A 101 6.72 -3.31 -7.39
CA ILE A 101 6.87 -3.43 -5.94
C ILE A 101 6.13 -2.31 -5.23
N LYS A 102 5.33 -2.66 -4.22
CA LYS A 102 4.92 -1.79 -3.13
C LYS A 102 6.02 -1.79 -2.08
N GLU A 103 6.76 -0.69 -1.98
CA GLU A 103 7.88 -0.56 -1.05
C GLU A 103 7.45 0.23 0.21
N ALA A 104 7.50 -0.43 1.36
CA ALA A 104 7.15 0.13 2.67
C ALA A 104 8.22 -0.14 3.74
N SER A 105 9.50 -0.22 3.37
CA SER A 105 10.62 -0.29 4.32
C SER A 105 10.94 1.06 4.96
N GLY A 106 10.58 2.15 4.29
CA GLY A 106 10.92 3.51 4.71
C GLY A 106 12.33 3.97 4.31
N SER A 107 13.07 3.17 3.53
CA SER A 107 14.44 3.50 3.10
C SER A 107 14.47 4.08 1.68
N LEU A 108 14.71 5.39 1.57
CA LEU A 108 14.92 6.06 0.28
C LEU A 108 16.16 5.54 -0.47
N ASP A 109 17.17 5.03 0.24
CA ASP A 109 18.33 4.37 -0.35
C ASP A 109 17.93 3.06 -1.03
N ALA A 110 17.12 2.23 -0.37
CA ALA A 110 16.61 0.99 -0.97
C ALA A 110 15.77 1.28 -2.22
N ILE A 111 14.95 2.33 -2.18
CA ILE A 111 14.14 2.78 -3.32
C ILE A 111 15.04 3.23 -4.47
N SER A 112 16.06 4.04 -4.18
CA SER A 112 17.05 4.49 -5.18
C SER A 112 17.78 3.31 -5.81
N ALA A 113 18.19 2.32 -5.01
CA ALA A 113 18.84 1.12 -5.48
C ALA A 113 17.93 0.29 -6.42
N ILE A 114 16.66 0.08 -6.04
CA ILE A 114 15.68 -0.64 -6.87
C ILE A 114 15.44 0.10 -8.19
N ILE A 115 15.20 1.40 -8.15
CA ILE A 115 14.93 2.20 -9.37
C ILE A 115 16.15 2.20 -10.30
N SER A 116 17.36 2.20 -9.74
CA SER A 116 18.60 2.21 -10.54
C SER A 116 18.88 0.87 -11.23
N CYS A 117 18.47 -0.26 -10.64
CA CYS A 117 18.79 -1.59 -11.15
C CYS A 117 17.66 -2.26 -11.92
N ALA A 118 16.40 -1.95 -11.61
CA ALA A 118 15.27 -2.67 -12.16
C ALA A 118 15.03 -2.27 -13.63
N PRO A 119 14.41 -3.15 -14.44
CA PRO A 119 13.99 -2.80 -15.78
C PRO A 119 13.15 -1.52 -15.79
N LYS A 120 13.30 -0.70 -16.83
CA LYS A 120 12.62 0.61 -16.95
C LYS A 120 11.10 0.52 -16.78
N ASP A 121 10.50 -0.59 -17.21
CA ASP A 121 9.06 -0.81 -17.14
C ASP A 121 8.59 -1.36 -15.78
N PHE A 122 9.51 -1.73 -14.89
CA PHE A 122 9.19 -2.13 -13.52
C PHE A 122 8.71 -0.95 -12.68
N VAL A 123 7.58 -1.11 -11.99
CA VAL A 123 6.93 -0.02 -11.25
C VAL A 123 7.31 -0.07 -9.77
N VAL A 124 7.87 1.01 -9.23
CA VAL A 124 7.99 1.19 -7.77
C VAL A 124 6.81 2.03 -7.28
N LEU A 125 6.04 1.50 -6.34
CA LEU A 125 4.92 2.16 -5.67
C LEU A 125 5.29 2.41 -4.21
N SER A 126 4.99 3.61 -3.71
CA SER A 126 5.09 3.88 -2.29
C SER A 126 4.09 3.04 -1.49
N GLY A 127 4.55 2.46 -0.39
CA GLY A 127 3.70 1.82 0.61
C GLY A 127 3.54 2.62 1.90
N ASP A 128 4.12 3.82 1.96
CA ASP A 128 4.03 4.76 3.09
C ASP A 128 3.54 6.12 2.58
N ASP A 129 2.35 6.53 3.03
CA ASP A 129 1.71 7.78 2.60
C ASP A 129 2.58 9.01 2.85
N SER A 130 3.38 9.02 3.93
CA SER A 130 4.25 10.14 4.29
C SER A 130 5.51 10.23 3.43
N LEU A 131 5.90 9.13 2.78
CA LEU A 131 7.06 9.08 1.88
C LEU A 131 6.68 9.14 0.40
N THR A 132 5.39 9.25 0.07
CA THR A 132 4.95 9.26 -1.33
C THR A 132 5.63 10.38 -2.13
N LEU A 133 5.61 11.63 -1.64
CA LEU A 133 6.21 12.76 -2.34
C LEU A 133 7.73 12.60 -2.59
N PRO A 134 8.58 12.29 -1.58
CA PRO A 134 10.00 12.04 -1.85
C PRO A 134 10.25 10.80 -2.72
N MET A 135 9.39 9.77 -2.65
CA MET A 135 9.50 8.60 -3.53
C MET A 135 9.21 8.93 -4.99
N LEU A 136 8.20 9.76 -5.26
CA LEU A 136 7.93 10.23 -6.61
C LEU A 136 9.14 10.98 -7.19
N ALA A 137 9.82 11.80 -6.37
CA ALA A 137 11.05 12.49 -6.76
C ALA A 137 12.22 11.57 -7.13
N LEU A 138 12.24 10.34 -6.60
CA LEU A 138 13.24 9.32 -6.96
C LEU A 138 12.84 8.49 -8.20
N GLY A 139 11.62 8.64 -8.71
CA GLY A 139 11.10 7.89 -9.86
C GLY A 139 10.06 6.81 -9.52
N ALA A 140 9.55 6.76 -8.29
CA ALA A 140 8.37 5.95 -8.00
C ALA A 140 7.18 6.45 -8.84
N ARG A 141 6.30 5.53 -9.25
CA ARG A 141 5.17 5.81 -10.16
C ARG A 141 3.81 5.68 -9.47
N GLY A 142 3.74 6.09 -8.20
CA GLY A 142 2.49 6.13 -7.44
C GLY A 142 2.61 5.55 -6.03
N VAL A 143 1.46 5.18 -5.45
CA VAL A 143 1.31 4.78 -4.04
C VAL A 143 0.14 3.81 -3.86
N VAL A 144 0.32 2.83 -2.97
CA VAL A 144 -0.77 2.01 -2.41
C VAL A 144 -1.11 2.55 -1.03
N SER A 145 -2.10 3.45 -0.98
CA SER A 145 -2.32 4.40 0.11
C SER A 145 -3.28 3.93 1.21
N THR A 146 -3.00 4.35 2.46
CA THR A 146 -3.95 4.23 3.57
C THR A 146 -4.84 5.49 3.65
N VAL A 147 -4.25 6.69 3.61
CA VAL A 147 -5.00 7.96 3.72
C VAL A 147 -6.01 8.17 2.58
N ALA A 148 -5.79 7.59 1.41
CA ALA A 148 -6.74 7.64 0.30
C ALA A 148 -8.11 6.99 0.60
N ASN A 149 -8.25 6.20 1.68
CA ASN A 149 -9.57 5.72 2.13
C ASN A 149 -10.47 6.86 2.64
N ILE A 150 -9.88 7.96 3.11
CA ILE A 150 -10.60 9.09 3.72
C ILE A 150 -10.37 10.42 2.98
N ALA A 151 -9.28 10.55 2.22
CA ALA A 151 -8.97 11.72 1.40
C ALA A 151 -8.52 11.33 -0.04
N PRO A 152 -9.31 10.52 -0.79
CA PRO A 152 -8.88 10.02 -2.10
C PRO A 152 -8.65 11.14 -3.12
N LYS A 153 -9.48 12.18 -3.09
CA LYS A 153 -9.42 13.29 -4.06
C LYS A 153 -8.14 14.09 -3.88
N GLU A 154 -7.88 14.53 -2.65
CA GLU A 154 -6.72 15.31 -2.28
C GLU A 154 -5.44 14.53 -2.52
N PHE A 155 -5.38 13.27 -2.09
CA PHE A 155 -4.17 12.47 -2.24
C PHE A 155 -3.87 12.15 -3.72
N ALA A 156 -4.90 11.89 -4.54
CA ALA A 156 -4.72 11.76 -5.99
C ALA A 156 -4.30 13.09 -6.66
N GLN A 157 -4.77 14.24 -6.16
CA GLN A 157 -4.35 15.56 -6.64
C GLN A 157 -2.89 15.84 -6.30
N MET A 158 -2.39 15.41 -5.14
CA MET A 158 -0.97 15.52 -4.79
C MET A 158 -0.07 14.80 -5.80
N VAL A 159 -0.44 13.55 -6.16
CA VAL A 159 0.32 12.76 -7.12
C VAL A 159 0.29 13.41 -8.51
N ARG A 160 -0.91 13.82 -8.99
CA ARG A 160 -1.04 14.50 -10.29
C ARG A 160 -0.27 15.81 -10.36
N ALA A 161 -0.34 16.65 -9.33
CA ALA A 161 0.41 17.91 -9.27
C ALA A 161 1.92 17.65 -9.39
N PHE A 162 2.44 16.61 -8.73
CA PHE A 162 3.83 16.22 -8.88
C PHE A 162 4.16 15.78 -10.33
N GLU A 163 3.32 14.93 -10.93
CA GLU A 163 3.48 14.46 -12.32
C GLU A 163 3.43 15.59 -13.35
N GLU A 164 2.65 16.64 -13.08
CA GLU A 164 2.51 17.84 -13.90
C GLU A 164 3.63 18.88 -13.65
N GLY A 165 4.54 18.62 -12.69
CA GLY A 165 5.64 19.52 -12.33
C GLY A 165 5.25 20.64 -11.35
N ASP A 166 4.01 20.67 -10.86
CA ASP A 166 3.54 21.59 -9.83
C ASP A 166 3.91 21.09 -8.42
N LEU A 167 5.21 21.23 -8.12
CA LEU A 167 5.76 20.85 -6.81
C LEU A 167 5.20 21.69 -5.66
N GLU A 168 4.74 22.92 -5.92
CA GLU A 168 4.18 23.78 -4.88
C GLU A 168 2.84 23.22 -4.39
N THR A 169 1.92 22.95 -5.32
CA THR A 169 0.64 22.32 -4.98
C THR A 169 0.84 20.94 -4.36
N ALA A 170 1.75 20.12 -4.88
CA ALA A 170 2.06 18.81 -4.31
C ALA A 170 2.53 18.91 -2.84
N ARG A 171 3.43 19.86 -2.53
CA ARG A 171 3.90 20.10 -1.16
C ARG A 171 2.80 20.61 -0.25
N GLN A 172 1.98 21.56 -0.71
CA GLN A 172 0.87 22.10 0.07
C GLN A 172 -0.11 20.99 0.49
N ILE A 173 -0.48 20.11 -0.45
CA ILE A 173 -1.36 18.98 -0.16
C ILE A 173 -0.68 17.97 0.77
N HIS A 174 0.60 17.66 0.53
CA HIS A 174 1.37 16.79 1.41
C HIS A 174 1.35 17.28 2.85
N PHE A 175 1.72 18.55 3.10
CA PHE A 175 1.76 19.10 4.46
C PHE A 175 0.38 19.28 5.08
N LYS A 176 -0.66 19.53 4.27
CA LYS A 176 -2.06 19.53 4.74
C LYS A 176 -2.47 18.14 5.28
N LEU A 177 -2.11 17.07 4.56
CA LEU A 177 -2.50 15.71 4.93
C LEU A 177 -1.53 15.03 5.91
N PHE A 178 -0.31 15.53 6.07
CA PHE A 178 0.72 14.91 6.90
C PHE A 178 0.26 14.65 8.36
N PRO A 179 -0.39 15.59 9.08
CA PRO A 179 -0.91 15.32 10.42
C PRO A 179 -1.94 14.19 10.46
N VAL A 180 -2.81 14.11 9.44
CA VAL A 180 -3.79 13.03 9.28
C VAL A 180 -3.07 11.71 9.06
N ILE A 181 -2.09 11.67 8.14
CA ILE A 181 -1.27 10.50 7.87
C ILE A 181 -0.62 10.02 9.17
N LYS A 182 0.04 10.89 9.93
CA LYS A 182 0.67 10.49 11.21
C LYS A 182 -0.35 9.93 12.20
N ALA A 183 -1.52 10.56 12.33
CA ALA A 183 -2.58 10.08 13.21
C ALA A 183 -3.13 8.70 12.81
N LEU A 184 -3.11 8.34 11.52
CA LEU A 184 -3.55 7.02 11.05
C LEU A 184 -2.62 5.86 11.47
N PHE A 185 -1.41 6.16 11.93
CA PHE A 185 -0.39 5.16 12.29
C PHE A 185 0.10 5.26 13.74
N VAL A 186 -0.58 6.01 14.62
CA VAL A 186 -0.24 6.06 16.07
C VAL A 186 -0.57 4.76 16.80
N GLU A 187 -1.49 3.98 16.25
CA GLU A 187 -1.77 2.59 16.64
C GLU A 187 -1.67 1.68 15.41
N GLY A 188 -1.76 0.37 15.61
CA GLY A 188 -1.70 -0.60 14.52
C GLY A 188 -2.81 -0.39 13.47
N ASN A 189 -2.46 0.08 12.27
CA ASN A 189 -3.37 0.11 11.11
C ASN A 189 -3.94 -1.30 10.86
N PRO A 190 -5.29 -1.47 10.75
CA PRO A 190 -6.32 -0.46 10.44
C PRO A 190 -7.12 0.14 11.59
N VAL A 191 -6.66 0.07 12.85
CA VAL A 191 -7.44 0.59 14.00
C VAL A 191 -7.75 2.09 13.86
N PRO A 192 -6.77 3.01 13.70
CA PRO A 192 -7.09 4.44 13.56
C PRO A 192 -7.86 4.77 12.27
N LEU A 193 -7.57 4.07 11.17
CA LEU A 193 -8.28 4.26 9.90
C LEU A 193 -9.76 3.93 10.05
N LYS A 194 -10.10 2.81 10.69
CA LYS A 194 -11.50 2.43 10.89
C LYS A 194 -12.26 3.44 11.76
N ALA A 195 -11.61 3.98 12.79
CA ALA A 195 -12.17 5.05 13.60
C ALA A 195 -12.41 6.33 12.77
N ALA A 196 -11.44 6.75 11.97
CA ALA A 196 -11.58 7.91 11.08
C ALA A 196 -12.72 7.73 10.06
N MET A 197 -12.80 6.57 9.41
CA MET A 197 -13.89 6.25 8.49
C MET A 197 -15.26 6.26 9.17
N ALA A 198 -15.36 5.82 10.42
CA ALA A 198 -16.59 5.88 11.20
C ALA A 198 -16.98 7.32 11.57
N MET A 199 -16.01 8.17 11.96
CA MET A 199 -16.25 9.60 12.17
C MET A 199 -16.76 10.32 10.91
N MET A 200 -16.38 9.83 9.74
CA MET A 200 -16.85 10.32 8.43
C MET A 200 -18.16 9.68 7.97
N GLY A 201 -18.76 8.76 8.75
CA GLY A 201 -20.00 8.08 8.40
C GLY A 201 -19.86 7.05 7.26
N LEU A 202 -18.64 6.61 6.93
CA LEU A 202 -18.37 5.69 5.81
C LEU A 202 -18.59 4.22 6.19
N CYS A 203 -18.47 3.88 7.46
CA CYS A 203 -18.68 2.52 7.96
C CYS A 203 -18.81 2.48 9.49
N GLU A 204 -19.17 1.33 10.04
CA GLU A 204 -19.04 1.08 11.48
C GLU A 204 -17.56 0.94 11.91
N GLU A 205 -17.25 1.39 13.14
CA GLU A 205 -15.97 1.16 13.84
C GLU A 205 -15.86 -0.29 14.37
N ARG A 206 -16.26 -1.26 13.55
CA ARG A 206 -16.20 -2.68 13.90
C ARG A 206 -14.89 -3.30 13.41
N LEU A 207 -14.13 -3.86 14.36
CA LEU A 207 -12.89 -4.59 14.11
C LEU A 207 -13.04 -6.03 14.58
N ARG A 208 -12.24 -6.94 14.00
CA ARG A 208 -12.18 -8.34 14.42
C ARG A 208 -10.98 -8.52 15.36
N PRO A 209 -11.13 -9.25 16.49
CA PRO A 209 -9.99 -9.62 17.34
C PRO A 209 -8.86 -10.27 16.53
N PRO A 210 -7.58 -10.06 16.90
CA PRO A 210 -7.10 -9.42 18.13
C PRO A 210 -7.10 -7.88 18.12
N LEU A 211 -7.60 -7.24 17.05
CA LEU A 211 -7.71 -5.77 17.01
C LEU A 211 -8.85 -5.28 17.90
N THR A 212 -8.62 -4.17 18.59
CA THR A 212 -9.61 -3.46 19.41
C THR A 212 -9.97 -2.12 18.78
N PRO A 213 -11.11 -1.50 19.15
CA PRO A 213 -11.37 -0.10 18.83
C PRO A 213 -10.23 0.82 19.23
N ALA A 214 -10.11 1.96 18.56
CA ALA A 214 -9.05 2.93 18.83
C ALA A 214 -9.15 3.46 20.26
N SER A 215 -8.03 3.80 20.88
CA SER A 215 -8.04 4.44 22.20
C SER A 215 -8.71 5.82 22.14
N GLU A 216 -9.24 6.29 23.28
CA GLU A 216 -9.83 7.62 23.38
C GLU A 216 -8.85 8.74 23.02
N SER A 217 -7.57 8.58 23.36
CA SER A 217 -6.53 9.53 22.95
C SER A 217 -6.35 9.58 21.43
N THR A 218 -6.37 8.42 20.77
CA THR A 218 -6.31 8.33 19.31
C THR A 218 -7.55 8.93 18.67
N LYS A 219 -8.75 8.68 19.21
CA LYS A 219 -9.99 9.28 18.70
C LYS A 219 -9.97 10.80 18.80
N LYS A 220 -9.53 11.36 19.93
CA LYS A 220 -9.38 12.82 20.11
C LYS A 220 -8.37 13.41 19.12
N LEU A 221 -7.24 12.75 18.90
CA LEU A 221 -6.24 13.16 17.92
C LEU A 221 -6.83 13.14 16.50
N LEU A 222 -7.49 12.06 16.11
CA LEU A 222 -8.15 11.92 14.81
C LEU A 222 -9.19 13.01 14.60
N GLU A 223 -10.08 13.25 15.56
CA GLU A 223 -11.11 14.30 15.45
C GLU A 223 -10.47 15.67 15.21
N LYS A 224 -9.38 16.00 15.92
CA LYS A 224 -8.64 17.25 15.73
C LYS A 224 -8.09 17.37 14.30
N VAL A 225 -7.27 16.41 13.87
CA VAL A 225 -6.57 16.51 12.58
C VAL A 225 -7.51 16.39 11.38
N LEU A 226 -8.60 15.62 11.51
CA LEU A 226 -9.62 15.51 10.45
C LEU A 226 -10.39 16.83 10.29
N LYS A 227 -10.69 17.55 11.38
CA LYS A 227 -11.29 18.90 11.31
C LYS A 227 -10.34 19.90 10.68
N GLU A 228 -9.08 19.92 11.11
CA GLU A 228 -8.05 20.82 10.56
C GLU A 228 -7.82 20.57 9.06
N ALA A 229 -7.87 19.32 8.61
CA ALA A 229 -7.77 18.96 7.20
C ALA A 229 -9.07 19.21 6.40
N GLY A 230 -10.18 19.53 7.07
CA GLY A 230 -11.49 19.75 6.45
C GLY A 230 -12.22 18.48 6.02
N LEU A 231 -11.85 17.32 6.58
CA LEU A 231 -12.43 16.00 6.24
C LEU A 231 -13.71 15.70 7.04
N ILE A 232 -13.89 16.35 8.20
CA ILE A 232 -15.14 16.31 8.98
C ILE A 232 -15.52 17.71 9.43
N LYS A 233 -16.83 17.95 9.69
CA LYS A 233 -17.32 19.24 10.15
C LYS A 233 -16.84 19.56 11.57
N GLN A 234 -16.63 20.85 11.86
CA GLN A 234 -16.58 21.31 13.25
C GLN A 234 -17.99 21.17 13.84
N LYS A 235 -18.12 20.54 15.02
CA LYS A 235 -19.37 20.61 15.77
C LYS A 235 -19.54 22.08 16.18
N SER A 236 -20.65 22.69 15.78
CA SER A 236 -21.11 23.99 16.24
C SER A 236 -21.29 24.02 17.74
#